data_AF-E1IEZ7-F1
#
_entry.id   AF-E1IEZ7-F1
#
_cell.length_a   1.000
_cell.length_b   1.000
_cell.length_c   1.000
_cell.angle_alpha   90.00
_cell.angle_beta   90.00
_cell.angle_gamma   90.00
#
_symmetry.space_group_name_H-M   'P 1'
#
loop_
_entity.id
_entity.type
_entity.pdbx_description
1 polymer ?
#
loop_
_entity_poly.entity_id
_entity_poly.type
_entity_poly.pdbx_seq_one_letter_code
_entity_poly.pdbx_strand_id
1 'polypeptide(L)' 'MRLIFDALGKPVKVNLLGRPLMLIAGLFIPMAREGVEMLYEFERPFVVDSSPTEQTFGLMPLPLAEGIQHTLDWYRQETD' A
#
# COMPACT_ATOMS: atom_id res chain seq x y z
N MET A 1 3.77 -1.70 -6.74
CA MET A 1 5.02 -2.42 -6.38
C MET A 1 6.23 -2.01 -7.20
N ARG A 2 6.14 -1.87 -8.52
CA ARG A 2 7.28 -1.45 -9.37
C ARG A 2 8.00 -0.19 -8.87
N LEU A 3 7.26 0.88 -8.58
CA LEU A 3 7.84 2.15 -8.09
C LEU A 3 8.69 1.98 -6.81
N ILE A 4 8.25 1.12 -5.89
CA ILE A 4 8.99 0.85 -4.63
C ILE A 4 10.27 0.05 -4.93
N PHE A 5 10.19 -0.96 -5.81
CA PHE A 5 11.38 -1.76 -6.16
C PHE A 5 12.41 -0.93 -6.92
N ASP A 6 11.95 -0.10 -7.86
CA ASP A 6 12.80 0.83 -8.60
C ASP A 6 13.47 1.81 -7.63
N ALA A 7 12.73 2.35 -6.64
CA ALA A 7 13.26 3.24 -5.61
C ALA A 7 14.29 2.56 -4.66
N LEU A 8 14.12 1.27 -4.37
CA LEU A 8 15.04 0.50 -3.51
C LEU A 8 16.30 0.01 -4.23
N GLY A 9 16.29 -0.05 -5.57
CA GLY A 9 17.43 -0.48 -6.38
C GLY A 9 17.87 -1.93 -6.16
N LYS A 10 17.02 -2.77 -5.54
CA LYS A 10 17.32 -4.17 -5.21
C LYS A 10 16.15 -5.08 -5.54
N PRO A 11 16.39 -6.34 -5.95
CA PRO A 11 15.32 -7.29 -6.19
C PRO A 11 14.65 -7.67 -4.85
N VAL A 12 13.37 -7.33 -4.70
CA VAL A 12 12.56 -7.70 -3.54
C VAL A 12 11.79 -8.98 -3.88
N LYS A 13 11.95 -10.02 -3.04
CA LYS A 13 11.12 -11.22 -3.13
C LYS A 13 9.75 -10.92 -2.51
N VAL A 14 8.69 -11.09 -3.30
CA VAL A 14 7.32 -10.96 -2.82
C VAL A 14 6.57 -12.26 -3.08
N ASN A 15 5.89 -12.75 -2.05
CA ASN A 15 4.96 -13.87 -2.16
C ASN A 15 3.53 -13.32 -2.11
N LEU A 16 2.71 -13.67 -3.10
CA LEU A 16 1.30 -13.32 -3.09
C LEU A 16 0.50 -14.42 -2.39
N LEU A 17 -0.29 -14.04 -1.39
CA LEU A 17 -1.33 -14.90 -0.84
C LEU A 17 -2.65 -14.61 -1.56
N GLY A 18 -3.18 -15.61 -2.26
CA GLY A 18 -4.53 -15.52 -2.81
C GLY A 18 -5.60 -15.63 -1.73
N ARG A 19 -6.85 -15.24 -2.07
CA ARG A 19 -8.02 -15.28 -1.17
C ARG A 19 -8.19 -16.59 -0.38
N PRO A 20 -8.07 -17.81 -0.96
CA PRO A 20 -8.24 -19.05 -0.19
C PRO A 20 -7.20 -19.21 0.91
N LEU A 21 -5.95 -18.81 0.63
CA LEU A 21 -4.86 -18.90 1.60
C LEU A 21 -4.99 -17.82 2.68
N MET A 22 -5.47 -16.62 2.33
CA MET A 22 -5.80 -15.57 3.29
C MET A 22 -6.92 -15.99 4.26
N LEU A 23 -7.95 -16.68 3.77
CA LEU A 23 -9.02 -17.23 4.62
C LEU A 23 -8.48 -18.24 5.64
N ILE A 24 -7.59 -19.14 5.21
CA ILE A 24 -6.94 -20.10 6.11
C ILE A 24 -6.04 -19.39 7.12
N ALA A 25 -5.24 -18.42 6.65
CA ALA A 25 -4.37 -17.62 7.52
C ALA A 25 -5.17 -16.86 8.58
N GLY A 26 -6.36 -16.35 8.23
CA GLY A 26 -7.25 -15.63 9.13
C GLY A 26 -7.80 -16.46 10.31
N LEU A 27 -7.73 -17.79 10.25
CA LEU A 27 -8.08 -18.65 11.39
C LEU A 27 -7.05 -18.59 12.52
N PHE A 28 -5.80 -18.24 12.20
CA PHE A 28 -4.67 -18.28 13.14
C PHE A 28 -4.02 -16.91 13.35
N ILE A 29 -4.14 -15.99 12.39
CA ILE A 29 -3.50 -14.67 12.39
C ILE A 29 -4.61 -13.61 12.38
N PRO A 30 -4.87 -12.90 13.50
CA PRO A 30 -5.93 -11.90 13.61
C PRO A 30 -5.86 -10.83 12.50
N MET A 31 -4.65 -10.35 12.19
CA MET A 31 -4.41 -9.41 11.11
C MET A 31 -4.81 -9.95 9.72
N ALA A 32 -4.59 -11.23 9.45
CA ALA A 32 -5.01 -11.83 8.18
C ALA A 32 -6.54 -11.94 8.11
N ARG A 33 -7.21 -12.17 9.23
CA ARG A 33 -8.68 -12.22 9.33
C ARG A 33 -9.31 -10.87 8.98
N GLU A 34 -8.77 -9.78 9.51
CA GLU A 34 -9.19 -8.42 9.16
C GLU A 34 -8.89 -8.11 7.69
N GLY A 35 -7.73 -8.56 7.19
CA GLY A 35 -7.37 -8.43 5.77
C GLY A 35 -8.37 -9.09 4.81
N VAL A 36 -9.00 -10.21 5.20
CA VAL A 36 -10.05 -10.86 4.39
C VAL A 36 -11.24 -9.95 4.16
N GLU A 37 -11.66 -9.18 5.17
CA GLU A 37 -12.78 -8.25 5.05
C GLU A 37 -12.45 -7.12 4.06
N MET A 38 -11.18 -6.72 3.98
CA MET A 38 -10.68 -5.65 3.09
C MET A 38 -10.28 -6.14 1.70
N LEU A 39 -10.36 -7.45 1.40
CA LEU A 39 -9.96 -7.98 0.08
C LEU A 39 -10.70 -7.34 -1.09
N TYR A 40 -11.90 -6.80 -0.87
CA TYR A 40 -12.66 -6.12 -1.92
C TYR A 40 -11.90 -4.94 -2.54
N GLU A 41 -11.01 -4.28 -1.80
CA GLU A 41 -10.18 -3.15 -2.27
C GLU A 41 -9.12 -3.60 -3.29
N PHE A 42 -8.77 -4.89 -3.27
CA PHE A 42 -7.76 -5.49 -4.15
C PHE A 42 -8.37 -6.36 -5.27
N GLU A 43 -9.57 -6.91 -5.04
CA GLU A 43 -10.26 -7.77 -6.01
C GLU A 43 -11.10 -6.98 -7.02
N ARG A 44 -11.39 -5.71 -6.73
CA ARG A 44 -12.16 -4.81 -7.60
C ARG A 44 -11.50 -3.45 -7.69
N PRO A 45 -11.78 -2.64 -8.74
CA PRO A 45 -11.26 -1.28 -8.82
C PRO A 45 -11.68 -0.47 -7.60
N PHE A 46 -10.70 -0.05 -6.80
CA PHE A 46 -10.87 0.83 -5.66
C PHE A 46 -10.33 2.22 -6.02
N VAL A 47 -11.18 3.02 -6.68
CA VAL A 47 -10.82 4.36 -7.15
C VAL A 47 -11.26 5.39 -6.12
N VAL A 48 -10.31 6.18 -5.63
CA VAL A 48 -10.57 7.31 -4.74
C VAL A 48 -10.40 8.60 -5.56
N ASP A 49 -11.45 9.41 -5.63
CA ASP A 49 -11.43 10.71 -6.30
C ASP A 49 -11.17 11.82 -5.28
N SER A 50 -10.03 12.50 -5.43
CA SER A 50 -9.61 13.62 -4.58
C SER A 50 -10.17 14.97 -5.02
N SER A 51 -10.84 15.07 -6.18
CA SER A 51 -11.33 16.33 -6.76
C SER A 51 -12.12 17.21 -5.77
N PRO A 52 -13.02 16.68 -4.91
CA PRO A 52 -13.74 17.50 -3.94
C PRO A 52 -12.83 18.17 -2.90
N THR A 53 -11.80 17.46 -2.43
CA THR A 53 -10.82 17.98 -1.47
C THR A 53 -9.96 19.06 -2.12
N GLU A 54 -9.52 18.83 -3.35
CA GLU A 54 -8.72 19.79 -4.13
C GLU A 54 -9.50 21.09 -4.34
N GLN A 55 -10.77 20.99 -4.74
CA GLN A 55 -11.63 22.16 -4.99
C GLN A 55 -11.98 22.92 -3.72
N THR A 56 -12.26 22.21 -2.61
CA THR A 56 -12.73 22.84 -1.37
C THR A 56 -11.59 23.49 -0.59
N PHE A 57 -10.41 22.86 -0.58
CA PHE A 57 -9.30 23.24 0.30
C PHE A 57 -8.05 23.71 -0.46
N GLY A 58 -8.00 23.60 -1.79
CA GLY A 58 -6.82 23.95 -2.57
C GLY A 58 -5.61 23.03 -2.32
N LEU A 59 -5.84 21.87 -1.71
CA LEU A 59 -4.80 20.87 -1.47
C LEU A 59 -4.53 20.09 -2.75
N MET A 60 -3.27 19.78 -3.02
CA MET A 60 -2.88 18.96 -4.18
C MET A 60 -2.37 17.60 -3.72
N PRO A 61 -2.73 16.49 -4.39
CA PRO A 61 -2.20 15.18 -4.05
C PRO A 61 -0.69 15.12 -4.30
N LEU A 62 0.05 14.53 -3.35
CA LEU A 62 1.47 14.26 -3.52
C LEU A 62 1.64 13.11 -4.54
N PRO A 63 2.44 13.29 -5.62
CA PRO A 63 2.71 12.21 -6.54
C PRO A 63 3.30 10.99 -5.82
N LEU A 64 2.77 9.80 -6.09
CA LEU A 64 3.12 8.59 -5.35
C LEU A 64 4.63 8.29 -5.39
N ALA A 65 5.30 8.56 -6.51
CA ALA A 65 6.75 8.36 -6.63
C ALA A 65 7.55 9.25 -5.67
N GLU A 66 7.12 10.50 -5.48
CA GLU A 66 7.73 11.43 -4.53
C GLU A 66 7.45 11.01 -3.09
N GLY A 67 6.19 10.64 -2.78
CA GLY A 67 5.83 10.14 -1.46
C GLY A 67 6.60 8.88 -1.04
N ILE A 68 6.89 7.98 -2.00
CA ILE A 68 7.74 6.81 -1.75
C ILE A 68 9.16 7.24 -1.35
N GLN A 69 9.76 8.21 -2.06
CA GLN A 69 11.11 8.70 -1.71
C GLN A 69 11.13 9.34 -0.32
N HIS A 70 10.18 10.22 -0.02
CA HIS A 70 10.08 10.84 1.31
C HIS A 70 9.96 9.80 2.44
N THR A 71 9.17 8.75 2.21
CA THR A 71 8.99 7.67 3.19
C THR A 71 10.29 6.88 3.38
N LEU A 72 11.01 6.58 2.29
CA LEU A 72 12.28 5.87 2.36
C LEU A 72 13.37 6.69 3.04
N ASP A 73 13.43 7.99 2.77
CA ASP A 73 14.38 8.90 3.40
C ASP A 73 14.13 9.00 4.90
N TRP A 74 12.87 9.12 5.31
CA TRP A 74 12.48 9.07 6.72
C TRP A 74 12.89 7.76 7.39
N TYR A 75 12.59 6.61 6.76
CA TYR A 75 12.90 5.30 7.34
C TYR A 75 14.41 5.08 7.54
N ARG A 76 15.25 5.60 6.64
CA ARG A 76 16.71 5.53 6.76
C ARG A 76 17.22 6.33 7.96
N GLN A 77 16.63 7.50 8.23
CA GLN A 77 17.02 8.34 9.35
C GLN A 77 16.65 7.73 10.71
N GLU A 78 15.56 6.97 10.78
CA GLU A 78 15.10 6.30 12.01
C GLU A 78 15.85 4.98 12.31
N THR A 79 16.57 4.44 11.31
CA THR A 79 17.30 3.16 11.44
C THR A 79 18.80 3.35 11.73
N ASP A 80 19.29 4.59 11.81
CA ASP A 80 20.61 4.96 12.34
C ASP A 80 20.54 5.24 13.85
#